data_AF-A0A0F5LCS5-F1
#
_entry.id   AF-A0A0F5LCS5-F1
#
_cell.length_a   1.000
_cell.length_b   1.000
_cell.length_c   1.000
_cell.angle_alpha   90.00
_cell.angle_beta   90.00
_cell.angle_gamma   90.00
#
_symmetry.space_group_name_H-M   'P 1'
#
loop_
_entity.id
_entity.type
_entity.pdbx_description
1 polymer ?
#
loop_
_entity_poly.entity_id
_entity_poly.type
_entity_poly.pdbx_seq_one_letter_code
_entity_poly.pdbx_strand_id
1 'polypeptide(L)'
;MNEAHRLEDQGEIVEAIWSYETVLRDPAIKQNLQILRAASLGLGALLLSETKTGDDTQRIDRLINRAINILTFADAHYPTDASIGLALAHAHAERFELRRRPADLLAANMLLDTIPNRTDGREPLVIQHMEALRTRLANQRNAKPRA
;
A
#
# COMPACT_ATOMS: atom_id res chain seq x y z
N MET A 1 -27.01 0.87 17.28
CA MET A 1 -25.84 0.03 17.64
C MET A 1 -24.79 -0.02 16.54
N ASN A 2 -25.15 -0.21 15.26
CA ASN A 2 -24.16 -0.25 14.16
C ASN A 2 -23.38 1.06 13.92
N GLU A 3 -23.99 2.21 14.21
CA GLU A 3 -23.34 3.51 14.01
C GLU A 3 -22.29 3.84 15.08
N ALA A 4 -22.49 3.37 16.31
CA ALA A 4 -21.50 3.53 17.39
C ALA A 4 -20.25 2.70 17.11
N HIS A 5 -20.40 1.41 16.76
CA HIS A 5 -19.27 0.56 16.38
C HIS A 5 -18.52 1.10 15.16
N ARG A 6 -19.23 1.63 14.16
CA ARG A 6 -18.59 2.26 12.99
C ARG A 6 -17.78 3.50 13.39
N LEU A 7 -18.27 4.31 14.33
CA LEU A 7 -17.56 5.49 14.82
C LEU A 7 -16.37 5.11 15.72
N GLU A 8 -16.49 4.03 16.50
CA GLU A 8 -15.42 3.43 17.29
C GLU A 8 -14.30 2.91 16.38
N ASP A 9 -14.63 2.07 15.39
CA ASP A 9 -13.66 1.56 14.40
C ASP A 9 -12.95 2.72 13.68
N GLN A 10 -13.69 3.76 13.29
CA GLN A 10 -13.10 4.96 12.69
C GLN A 10 -12.17 5.71 13.63
N GLY A 11 -12.52 5.79 14.92
CA GLY A 11 -11.67 6.37 15.97
C GLY A 11 -10.35 5.61 16.11
N GLU A 12 -10.43 4.27 16.19
CA GLU A 12 -9.26 3.38 16.30
C GLU A 12 -8.34 3.50 15.07
N ILE A 13 -8.91 3.59 13.87
CA ILE A 13 -8.13 3.77 12.63
C ILE A 13 -7.39 5.11 12.65
N VAL A 14 -8.06 6.19 13.04
CA VAL A 14 -7.44 7.53 13.10
C VAL A 14 -6.30 7.54 14.13
N GLU A 15 -6.50 6.91 15.28
CA GLU A 15 -5.49 6.76 16.32
C GLU A 15 -4.31 5.89 15.85
N ALA A 16 -4.56 4.80 15.13
CA ALA A 16 -3.52 3.96 14.56
C ALA A 16 -2.68 4.71 13.51
N ILE A 17 -3.32 5.44 12.59
CA ILE A 17 -2.63 6.30 11.63
C ILE A 17 -1.75 7.32 12.36
N TRP A 18 -2.30 8.00 13.37
CA TRP A 18 -1.56 9.00 14.14
C TRP A 18 -0.36 8.39 14.89
N SER A 19 -0.53 7.20 15.46
CA SER A 19 0.53 6.48 16.17
C SER A 19 1.69 6.13 15.24
N TYR A 20 1.40 5.57 14.05
CA TYR A 20 2.43 5.30 13.05
C TYR A 20 3.13 6.58 12.57
N GLU A 21 2.38 7.65 12.30
CA GLU A 21 2.99 8.91 11.87
C GLU A 21 3.89 9.51 12.94
N THR A 22 3.51 9.39 14.21
CA THR A 22 4.32 9.86 15.34
C THR A 22 5.64 9.09 15.40
N VAL A 23 5.58 7.75 15.30
CA VAL A 23 6.77 6.89 15.25
C VAL A 23 7.67 7.25 14.06
N LEU A 24 7.11 7.45 12.86
CA LEU A 24 7.88 7.77 11.66
C LEU A 24 8.49 9.18 11.66
N ARG A 25 7.95 10.10 12.47
CA ARG A 25 8.50 11.46 12.64
C ARG A 25 9.61 11.52 13.68
N ASP A 26 9.71 10.53 14.56
CA ASP A 26 10.76 10.47 15.58
C ASP A 26 12.14 10.29 14.92
N PRO A 27 13.06 11.26 15.09
CA PRO A 27 14.42 11.16 14.55
C PRO A 27 15.21 9.94 15.06
N ALA A 28 14.91 9.45 16.27
CA ALA A 28 15.56 8.28 16.84
C ALA A 28 15.20 6.99 16.08
N ILE A 29 13.99 6.92 15.52
CA ILE A 29 13.51 5.76 14.75
C ILE A 29 14.24 5.64 13.41
N LYS A 30 14.77 6.74 12.86
CA LYS A 30 15.63 6.67 11.65
C LYS A 30 16.90 5.84 11.86
N GLN A 31 17.32 5.67 13.11
CA GLN A 31 18.45 4.82 13.48
C GLN A 31 18.03 3.38 13.78
N ASN A 32 16.74 3.14 14.09
CA ASN A 32 16.17 1.81 14.24
C ASN A 32 15.45 1.37 12.96
N LEU A 33 16.25 0.84 12.04
CA LEU A 33 15.80 0.39 10.73
C LEU A 33 14.68 -0.67 10.81
N GLN A 34 14.65 -1.53 11.83
CA GLN A 34 13.57 -2.54 11.94
C GLN A 34 12.22 -1.89 12.26
N ILE A 35 12.20 -0.92 13.16
CA ILE A 35 10.96 -0.19 13.49
C ILE A 35 10.53 0.66 12.30
N LEU A 36 11.47 1.32 11.62
CA LEU A 36 11.18 2.11 10.42
C LEU A 36 10.49 1.26 9.34
N ARG A 37 11.04 0.08 9.07
CA ARG A 37 10.47 -0.91 8.15
C ARG A 37 9.05 -1.30 8.55
N ALA A 38 8.87 -1.76 9.79
CA ALA A 38 7.58 -2.25 10.28
C ALA A 38 6.51 -1.14 10.30
N ALA A 39 6.86 0.05 10.78
CA ALA A 39 5.95 1.19 10.84
C ALA A 39 5.56 1.69 9.44
N SER A 40 6.50 1.73 8.49
CA SER A 40 6.19 2.17 7.13
C SER A 40 5.30 1.16 6.39
N LEU A 41 5.59 -0.14 6.52
CA LEU A 41 4.77 -1.19 5.95
C LEU A 41 3.36 -1.21 6.57
N GLY A 42 3.28 -1.13 7.91
CA GLY A 42 2.03 -1.11 8.65
C GLY A 42 1.15 0.09 8.28
N LEU A 43 1.73 1.30 8.24
CA LEU A 43 0.99 2.50 7.84
C LEU A 43 0.56 2.44 6.37
N GLY A 44 1.43 1.99 5.47
CA GLY A 44 1.09 1.81 4.06
C GLY A 44 -0.09 0.86 3.86
N ALA A 45 -0.07 -0.29 4.53
CA ALA A 45 -1.16 -1.27 4.49
C ALA A 45 -2.46 -0.72 5.08
N LEU A 46 -2.41 -0.02 6.22
CA LEU A 46 -3.57 0.61 6.85
C LEU A 46 -4.21 1.64 5.92
N LEU A 47 -3.42 2.54 5.34
CA LEU A 47 -3.91 3.55 4.39
C LEU A 47 -4.57 2.93 3.15
N LEU A 48 -4.04 1.81 2.65
CA LEU A 48 -4.64 1.07 1.52
C LEU A 48 -5.89 0.29 1.93
N SER A 49 -6.01 -0.17 3.17
CA SER A 49 -7.24 -0.80 3.63
C SER A 49 -8.40 0.20 3.71
N GLU A 50 -8.08 1.45 4.10
CA GLU A 50 -9.02 2.55 4.21
C GLU A 50 -9.55 3.09 2.87
N THR A 51 -8.95 2.70 1.75
CA THR A 51 -9.51 3.04 0.43
C THR A 51 -10.77 2.24 0.11
N LYS A 52 -11.02 1.14 0.84
CA LYS A 52 -12.16 0.23 0.61
C LYS A 52 -13.39 0.59 1.43
N THR A 53 -13.28 1.49 2.40
CA THR A 53 -14.30 1.76 3.42
C THR A 53 -15.14 3.01 3.14
N GLY A 54 -14.87 3.75 2.06
CA GLY A 54 -15.66 4.93 1.69
C GLY A 54 -15.69 5.20 0.19
N ASP A 55 -16.63 6.04 -0.25
CA ASP A 55 -16.85 6.38 -1.65
C ASP A 55 -16.27 7.76 -2.05
N ASP A 56 -15.71 8.50 -1.09
CA ASP A 56 -15.08 9.80 -1.35
C ASP A 56 -13.77 9.60 -2.15
N THR A 57 -13.89 9.77 -3.46
CA THR A 57 -12.78 9.65 -4.42
C THR A 57 -11.60 10.55 -4.07
N GLN A 58 -11.81 11.76 -3.53
CA GLN A 58 -10.71 12.64 -3.14
C GLN A 58 -10.00 12.14 -1.89
N ARG A 59 -10.75 11.62 -0.91
CA ARG A 59 -10.17 10.97 0.27
C ARG A 59 -9.36 9.73 -0.13
N ILE A 60 -9.93 8.86 -0.96
CA ILE A 60 -9.26 7.67 -1.48
C ILE A 60 -7.94 8.06 -2.16
N ASP A 61 -7.97 9.06 -3.04
CA ASP A 61 -6.78 9.54 -3.75
C ASP A 61 -5.69 10.03 -2.79
N ARG A 62 -6.07 10.79 -1.75
CA ARG A 62 -5.12 11.25 -0.71
C ARG A 62 -4.51 10.08 0.06
N LEU A 63 -5.31 9.08 0.43
CA LEU A 63 -4.84 7.89 1.15
C LEU A 63 -3.85 7.08 0.29
N ILE A 64 -4.18 6.84 -0.98
CA ILE A 64 -3.29 6.12 -1.92
C ILE A 64 -1.98 6.87 -2.11
N ASN A 65 -2.02 8.19 -2.35
CA ASN A 65 -0.79 8.96 -2.55
C ASN A 65 0.08 9.00 -1.29
N ARG A 66 -0.53 9.05 -0.09
CA ARG A 66 0.21 8.93 1.17
C ARG A 66 0.86 7.56 1.31
N ALA A 67 0.13 6.48 1.02
CA ALA A 67 0.67 5.12 1.05
C ALA A 67 1.86 4.96 0.10
N ILE A 68 1.76 5.45 -1.14
CA ILE A 68 2.87 5.43 -2.12
C ILE A 68 4.09 6.16 -1.57
N ASN A 69 3.93 7.36 -1.00
CA ASN A 69 5.05 8.14 -0.48
C ASN A 69 5.78 7.40 0.66
N ILE A 70 5.04 6.84 1.62
CA ILE A 70 5.60 6.12 2.77
C ILE A 70 6.28 4.84 2.31
N LEU A 71 5.64 4.07 1.42
CA LEU A 71 6.17 2.80 0.93
C LEU A 71 7.36 3.01 -0.02
N THR A 72 7.39 4.07 -0.81
CA THR A 72 8.54 4.45 -1.64
C THR A 72 9.74 4.83 -0.76
N PHE A 73 9.49 5.59 0.30
CA PHE A 73 10.53 5.90 1.28
C PHE A 73 11.06 4.61 1.94
N ALA A 74 10.18 3.67 2.30
CA ALA A 74 10.59 2.38 2.86
C ALA A 74 11.38 1.52 1.85
N ASP A 75 10.92 1.42 0.61
CA ASP A 75 11.57 0.65 -0.46
C ASP A 75 12.99 1.17 -0.76
N ALA A 76 13.20 2.49 -0.67
CA ALA A 76 14.54 3.08 -0.80
C ALA A 76 15.52 2.64 0.31
N HIS A 77 15.01 2.32 1.51
CA HIS A 77 15.82 1.85 2.65
C HIS A 77 15.88 0.32 2.74
N TYR A 78 14.89 -0.39 2.19
CA TYR A 78 14.79 -1.85 2.17
C TYR A 78 14.43 -2.37 0.76
N PRO A 79 15.27 -2.14 -0.27
CA PRO A 79 14.93 -2.50 -1.65
C PRO A 79 14.84 -4.01 -1.87
N THR A 80 15.43 -4.80 -0.98
CA THR A 80 15.38 -6.27 -1.01
C THR A 80 14.16 -6.84 -0.27
N ASP A 81 13.27 -6.01 0.27
CA ASP A 81 12.10 -6.47 1.00
C ASP A 81 10.90 -6.67 0.07
N ALA A 82 10.47 -7.91 -0.09
CA ALA A 82 9.38 -8.26 -0.99
C ALA A 82 8.03 -7.75 -0.49
N SER A 83 7.80 -7.77 0.82
CA SER A 83 6.56 -7.28 1.42
C SER A 83 6.35 -5.78 1.16
N ILE A 84 7.39 -4.95 1.30
CA ILE A 84 7.35 -3.52 0.96
C ILE A 84 7.12 -3.32 -0.55
N GLY A 85 7.87 -4.03 -1.39
CA GLY A 85 7.71 -3.94 -2.85
C GLY A 85 6.31 -4.34 -3.33
N LEU A 86 5.75 -5.38 -2.72
CA LEU A 86 4.39 -5.85 -2.99
C LEU A 86 3.34 -4.82 -2.54
N ALA A 87 3.47 -4.27 -1.33
CA ALA A 87 2.58 -3.23 -0.84
C ALA A 87 2.62 -1.97 -1.73
N LEU A 88 3.81 -1.58 -2.20
CA LEU A 88 3.97 -0.45 -3.13
C LEU A 88 3.34 -0.76 -4.49
N ALA A 89 3.50 -1.98 -5.01
CA ALA A 89 2.84 -2.40 -6.24
C ALA A 89 1.32 -2.36 -6.12
N HIS A 90 0.77 -2.78 -4.97
CA HIS A 90 -0.65 -2.64 -4.66
C HIS A 90 -1.09 -1.17 -4.67
N ALA A 91 -0.34 -0.27 -4.04
CA ALA A 91 -0.67 1.15 -4.01
C ALA A 91 -0.73 1.77 -5.41
N HIS A 92 0.22 1.43 -6.29
CA HIS A 92 0.19 1.84 -7.70
C HIS A 92 -1.00 1.25 -8.45
N ALA A 93 -1.33 -0.02 -8.21
CA ALA A 93 -2.50 -0.66 -8.81
C ALA A 93 -3.81 0.02 -8.40
N GLU A 94 -3.98 0.37 -7.12
CA GLU A 94 -5.13 1.14 -6.64
C GLU A 94 -5.21 2.52 -7.32
N ARG A 95 -4.06 3.21 -7.45
CA ARG A 95 -4.03 4.51 -8.15
C ARG A 95 -4.37 4.38 -9.64
N PHE A 96 -3.93 3.31 -10.29
CA PHE A 96 -4.30 3.00 -11.66
C PHE A 96 -5.80 2.75 -11.80
N GLU A 97 -6.40 2.00 -10.87
CA GLU A 97 -7.85 1.76 -10.88
C GLU A 97 -8.66 3.06 -10.79
N LEU A 98 -8.18 3.99 -9.95
CA LEU A 98 -8.79 5.31 -9.74
C LEU A 98 -8.58 6.28 -10.90
N ARG A 99 -7.36 6.39 -11.43
CA ARG A 99 -6.97 7.46 -12.37
C ARG A 99 -6.72 6.99 -13.81
N ARG A 100 -6.65 5.68 -14.05
CA ARG A 100 -6.36 5.03 -15.34
C ARG A 100 -5.09 5.53 -16.04
N ARG A 101 -4.09 5.93 -15.25
CA ARG A 101 -2.80 6.42 -15.77
C ARG A 101 -1.86 5.25 -16.10
N PRO A 102 -1.39 5.09 -17.34
CA PRO A 102 -0.51 3.98 -17.72
C PRO A 102 0.80 3.91 -16.91
N ALA A 103 1.30 5.05 -16.42
CA ALA A 103 2.49 5.11 -15.57
C ALA A 103 2.32 4.32 -14.26
N ASP A 104 1.13 4.32 -13.67
CA ASP A 104 0.83 3.56 -12.46
C ASP A 104 0.79 2.05 -12.72
N LEU A 105 0.20 1.65 -13.85
CA LEU A 105 0.22 0.25 -14.29
C LEU A 105 1.66 -0.23 -14.55
N LEU A 106 2.48 0.60 -15.20
CA LEU A 106 3.88 0.29 -15.45
C LEU A 106 4.66 0.14 -14.15
N ALA A 107 4.53 1.10 -13.23
CA ALA A 107 5.20 1.07 -11.92
C ALA A 107 4.83 -0.19 -11.12
N ALA A 108 3.55 -0.54 -11.07
CA ALA A 108 3.08 -1.75 -10.41
C ALA A 108 3.72 -3.02 -11.00
N ASN A 109 3.73 -3.15 -12.34
CA ASN A 109 4.32 -4.33 -13.00
C ASN A 109 5.84 -4.41 -12.81
N MET A 110 6.55 -3.29 -12.92
CA MET A 110 8.00 -3.25 -12.67
C MET A 110 8.33 -3.75 -11.26
N LEU A 111 7.58 -3.33 -10.24
CA LEU A 111 7.76 -3.82 -8.87
C LEU A 111 7.48 -5.33 -8.79
N LEU A 112 6.37 -5.79 -9.38
CA LEU A 112 6.00 -7.22 -9.40
C LEU A 112 7.02 -8.11 -10.10
N ASP A 113 7.77 -7.59 -11.07
CA ASP A 113 8.84 -8.33 -11.75
C ASP A 113 10.12 -8.44 -10.90
N THR A 114 10.33 -7.50 -9.96
CA THR A 114 11.49 -7.56 -9.05
C THR A 114 11.28 -8.43 -7.82
N ILE A 115 10.03 -8.60 -7.37
CA ILE A 115 9.67 -9.31 -6.14
C ILE A 115 10.29 -10.70 -6.02
N PRO A 116 10.28 -11.59 -7.05
CA PRO A 116 10.86 -12.94 -6.91
C PRO A 116 12.36 -12.98 -6.58
N ASN A 117 13.07 -11.87 -6.78
CA ASN A 117 14.50 -11.72 -6.50
C ASN A 117 14.79 -11.06 -5.13
N ARG A 118 13.74 -10.70 -4.38
CA ARG A 118 13.82 -10.09 -3.04
C ARG A 118 13.91 -11.18 -1.94
N THR A 119 14.34 -10.79 -0.74
CA THR A 119 14.69 -11.69 0.39
C THR A 119 13.59 -12.70 0.73
N ASP A 120 12.35 -12.23 0.85
CA ASP A 120 11.11 -12.98 1.12
C ASP A 120 10.27 -13.22 -0.15
N GLY A 121 10.82 -12.94 -1.34
CA GLY A 121 10.11 -12.97 -2.61
C GLY A 121 9.58 -14.33 -3.05
N ARG A 122 10.08 -15.40 -2.42
CA ARG A 122 9.69 -16.80 -2.69
C ARG A 122 8.80 -17.39 -1.60
N GLU A 123 8.43 -16.60 -0.60
CA GLU A 123 7.47 -17.07 0.40
C GLU A 123 6.12 -17.34 -0.26
N PRO A 124 5.45 -18.47 0.04
CA PRO A 124 4.21 -18.86 -0.63
C PRO A 124 3.13 -17.77 -0.59
N LEU A 125 3.01 -17.07 0.55
CA LEU A 125 2.05 -15.99 0.72
C LEU A 125 2.37 -14.78 -0.17
N VAL A 126 3.64 -14.40 -0.28
CA VAL A 126 4.10 -13.31 -1.16
C VAL A 126 3.84 -13.65 -2.62
N ILE A 127 4.14 -14.88 -3.04
CA ILE A 127 3.85 -15.36 -4.41
C ILE A 127 2.35 -15.31 -4.68
N GLN A 128 1.52 -15.82 -3.76
CA GLN A 128 0.07 -15.84 -3.91
C GLN A 128 -0.50 -14.41 -4.10
N HIS A 129 -0.06 -13.46 -3.27
CA HIS A 129 -0.52 -12.07 -3.41
C HIS A 129 -0.01 -11.41 -4.70
N MET A 130 1.23 -11.68 -5.10
CA MET A 130 1.79 -11.21 -6.37
C MET A 130 0.97 -11.71 -7.57
N GLU A 131 0.66 -13.02 -7.62
CA GLU A 131 -0.12 -13.62 -8.70
C GLU A 131 -1.56 -13.10 -8.74
N ALA A 132 -2.19 -12.92 -7.56
CA ALA A 132 -3.51 -12.31 -7.46
C ALA A 132 -3.51 -10.88 -8.01
N LEU A 133 -2.49 -10.08 -7.68
CA LEU A 133 -2.37 -8.71 -8.19
C LEU A 133 -2.12 -8.68 -9.70
N ARG A 134 -1.23 -9.54 -10.23
CA ARG A 134 -0.97 -9.68 -11.67
C ARG A 134 -2.26 -10.01 -12.43
N THR A 135 -3.04 -10.96 -11.91
CA THR A 135 -4.33 -11.35 -12.50
C THR A 135 -5.31 -10.18 -12.51
N ARG A 136 -5.43 -9.44 -11.40
CA ARG A 136 -6.28 -8.26 -11.31
C ARG A 136 -5.89 -7.20 -12.33
N LEU A 137 -4.61 -6.86 -12.43
CA LEU A 137 -4.10 -5.85 -13.36
C LEU A 137 -4.33 -6.25 -14.82
N ALA A 138 -4.15 -7.53 -15.16
CA ALA A 138 -4.44 -8.05 -16.50
C ALA A 138 -5.92 -7.89 -16.87
N ASN A 139 -6.83 -8.20 -15.94
CA ASN A 139 -8.27 -8.02 -16.14
C ASN A 139 -8.66 -6.54 -16.29
N GLN A 140 -8.07 -5.66 -15.48
CA GLN A 140 -8.32 -4.22 -15.54
C GLN A 140 -7.82 -3.58 -16.83
N ARG A 141 -6.73 -4.07 -17.41
CA ARG A 141 -6.22 -3.62 -18.72
C ARG A 141 -7.22 -3.91 -19.84
N ASN A 142 -7.96 -5.02 -19.73
CA ASN A 142 -8.91 -5.48 -20.74
C ASN A 142 -10.34 -4.96 -20.52
N ALA A 143 -10.61 -4.31 -19.38
CA ALA A 143 -11.92 -3.75 -19.06
C ALA A 143 -12.15 -2.40 -19.77
N LYS A 144 -13.33 -2.23 -20.41
CA LYS A 144 -13.77 -0.93 -20.91
C LYS A 144 -13.93 0.06 -19.74
N PRO A 145 -13.67 1.37 -19.93
CA PRO A 145 -13.83 2.37 -18.88
C PRO A 145 -15.26 2.35 -18.34
N ARG A 146 -15.41 2.44 -17.00
CA ARG A 146 -16.71 2.76 -16.40
C ARG A 146 -17.09 4.16 -16.90
N ALA A 147 -18.18 4.22 -17.67
CA ALA A 147 -18.79 5.44 -18.16
C ALA A 147 -19.39 6.26 -17.01
#